data_AF-A0A085VXF0-F1
#
_entry.id   AF-A0A085VXF0-F1
#
_cell.length_a   1.000
_cell.length_b   1.000
_cell.length_c   1.000
_cell.angle_alpha   90.00
_cell.angle_beta   90.00
_cell.angle_gamma   90.00
#
_symmetry.space_group_name_H-M   'P 1'
#
loop_
_entity.id
_entity.type
_entity.pdbx_description
1 polymer ?
#
loop_
_entity_poly.entity_id
_entity_poly.type
_entity_poly.pdbx_seq_one_letter_code
_entity_poly.pdbx_strand_id
1 'polypeptide(L)'
;MGRRGMTSKGVKKWKTFERETARELRKLAPGAKRCLQFQRQHGAPDVEAGVLWAECKSGGHRPVERLYRETAEASKARKDSMPAVVTKAGTRGSKLVTLSLKDFIRVAKANPLLQAKLWGWTEPRTRRAWRKKRGTP
;
A
#
# COMPACT_ATOMS: atom_id res chain seq x y z
N MET A 1 21.47 10.93 29.13
CA MET A 1 20.77 11.13 27.83
C MET A 1 21.75 10.88 26.68
N GLY A 2 21.73 9.70 26.06
CA GLY A 2 22.60 9.40 24.92
C GLY A 2 21.84 9.49 23.60
N ARG A 3 22.08 10.54 22.80
CA ARG A 3 21.64 10.56 21.40
C ARG A 3 22.47 9.52 20.64
N ARG A 4 21.96 8.31 20.47
CA ARG A 4 22.56 7.34 19.54
C ARG A 4 22.40 7.89 18.13
N GLY A 5 23.46 8.51 17.62
CA GLY A 5 23.57 8.88 16.22
C GLY A 5 23.39 7.64 15.35
N MET A 6 22.45 7.73 14.41
CA MET A 6 22.19 6.65 13.48
C MET A 6 23.40 6.49 12.54
N THR A 7 24.05 5.33 12.57
CA THR A 7 25.26 5.10 11.76
C THR A 7 24.93 5.18 10.26
N SER A 8 25.90 5.59 9.44
CA SER A 8 25.74 5.71 7.98
C SER A 8 25.24 4.42 7.30
N LYS A 9 25.58 3.24 7.85
CA LYS A 9 25.07 1.93 7.42
C LYS A 9 23.57 1.76 7.72
N GLY A 10 23.09 2.22 8.88
CA GLY A 10 21.67 2.20 9.25
C GLY A 10 20.81 3.08 8.33
N VAL A 11 21.30 4.28 8.03
CA VAL A 11 20.65 5.23 7.09
C VAL A 11 20.52 4.65 5.69
N LYS A 12 21.57 3.97 5.18
CA LYS A 12 21.53 3.32 3.86
C LYS A 12 20.48 2.21 3.80
N LYS A 13 20.34 1.41 4.87
CA LYS A 13 19.43 0.26 4.92
C LYS A 13 17.96 0.67 4.86
N TRP A 14 17.60 1.77 5.52
CA TRP A 14 16.23 2.31 5.51
C TRP A 14 15.86 2.86 4.13
N LYS A 15 16.78 3.64 3.52
CA LYS A 15 16.63 4.15 2.16
C LYS A 15 16.44 3.03 1.12
N THR A 16 17.13 1.90 1.28
CA THR A 16 16.96 0.74 0.38
C THR A 16 15.56 0.15 0.50
N PHE A 17 15.05 -0.03 1.72
CA PHE A 17 13.72 -0.58 1.94
C PHE A 17 12.63 0.28 1.30
N GLU A 18 12.67 1.60 1.50
CA GLU A 18 11.73 2.54 0.87
C GLU A 18 11.77 2.47 -0.67
N ARG A 19 12.98 2.37 -1.26
CA ARG A 19 13.15 2.24 -2.72
C ARG A 19 12.56 0.96 -3.26
N GLU A 20 12.77 -0.16 -2.56
CA GLU A 20 12.17 -1.44 -2.93
C GLU A 20 10.64 -1.39 -2.83
N THR A 21 10.11 -0.84 -1.74
CA THR A 21 8.66 -0.65 -1.56
C THR A 21 8.07 0.19 -2.70
N ALA A 22 8.68 1.34 -3.03
CA ALA A 22 8.23 2.17 -4.14
C ALA A 22 8.27 1.41 -5.47
N ARG A 23 9.32 0.61 -5.73
CA ARG A 23 9.43 -0.20 -6.94
C ARG A 23 8.32 -1.26 -7.04
N GLU A 24 8.01 -1.94 -5.95
CA GLU A 24 6.93 -2.92 -5.91
C GLU A 24 5.56 -2.26 -6.12
N LEU A 25 5.32 -1.11 -5.48
CA LEU A 25 4.09 -0.34 -5.62
C LEU A 25 3.88 0.22 -7.04
N ARG A 26 4.92 0.30 -7.88
CA ARG A 26 4.74 0.68 -9.30
C ARG A 26 3.87 -0.30 -10.09
N LYS A 27 3.79 -1.56 -9.64
CA LYS A 27 2.88 -2.54 -10.21
C LYS A 27 1.41 -2.17 -10.00
N LEU A 28 1.11 -1.36 -8.98
CA LEU A 28 -0.22 -0.84 -8.68
C LEU A 28 -0.40 0.58 -9.20
N ALA A 29 0.59 1.45 -9.00
CA ALA A 29 0.57 2.86 -9.38
C ALA A 29 1.90 3.22 -10.07
N PRO A 30 1.97 3.32 -11.41
CA PRO A 30 3.23 3.56 -12.13
C PRO A 30 4.04 4.77 -11.65
N GLY A 31 3.36 5.81 -11.13
CA GLY A 31 3.97 7.00 -10.54
C GLY A 31 4.53 6.84 -9.12
N ALA A 32 4.56 5.62 -8.57
CA ALA A 32 5.01 5.38 -7.20
C ALA A 32 6.48 5.77 -7.02
N LYS A 33 6.75 6.55 -5.97
CA LYS A 33 8.06 7.15 -5.69
C LYS A 33 8.33 7.24 -4.19
N ARG A 34 9.62 7.17 -3.86
CA ARG A 34 10.12 7.52 -2.54
C ARG A 34 10.17 9.03 -2.40
N CYS A 35 9.67 9.53 -1.28
CA CYS A 35 9.72 10.94 -0.95
C CYS A 35 10.96 11.23 -0.11
N LEU A 36 11.47 12.45 -0.23
CA LEU A 36 12.64 12.91 0.50
C LEU A 36 12.14 13.85 1.59
N GLN A 37 11.95 13.32 2.81
CA GLN A 37 11.48 14.10 3.97
C GLN A 37 12.33 15.34 4.27
N PHE A 38 13.58 15.41 3.80
CA PHE A 38 14.47 16.56 3.96
C PHE A 38 14.36 17.62 2.85
N GLN A 39 13.69 17.31 1.72
CA GLN A 39 13.56 18.24 0.58
C GLN A 39 12.14 18.75 0.36
N ARG A 40 11.15 18.07 0.94
CA ARG A 40 9.76 18.51 0.98
C ARG A 40 9.43 18.69 2.44
N GLN A 41 9.07 19.92 2.81
CA GLN A 41 8.62 20.38 4.13
C GLN A 41 8.13 19.23 5.03
N HIS A 42 8.62 19.19 6.28
CA HIS A 42 8.25 18.20 7.31
C HIS A 42 6.79 17.74 7.16
N GLY A 43 6.60 16.49 6.75
CA GLY A 43 5.25 15.94 6.54
C GLY A 43 5.03 15.15 5.25
N ALA A 44 6.02 14.92 4.40
CA ALA A 44 5.86 13.95 3.31
C ALA A 44 5.92 12.50 3.84
N PRO A 45 5.17 11.54 3.26
CA PRO A 45 5.32 10.12 3.60
C PRO A 45 6.71 9.62 3.18
N ASP A 46 7.09 8.41 3.59
CA ASP A 46 8.26 7.75 3.01
C ASP A 46 8.06 7.41 1.53
N VAL A 47 6.87 6.93 1.16
CA VAL A 47 6.50 6.54 -0.21
C VAL A 47 5.12 7.07 -0.57
N GLU A 48 5.00 7.67 -1.77
CA GLU A 48 3.73 7.99 -2.40
C GLU A 48 3.44 7.01 -3.54
N ALA A 49 2.22 6.47 -3.59
CA ALA A 49 1.75 5.64 -4.69
C ALA A 49 0.28 5.95 -5.02
N GLY A 50 0.05 6.93 -5.90
CA GLY A 50 -1.29 7.43 -6.20
C GLY A 50 -1.91 8.11 -4.98
N VAL A 51 -3.02 7.56 -4.47
CA VAL A 51 -3.66 8.00 -3.22
C VAL A 51 -2.98 7.42 -1.98
N LEU A 52 -2.15 6.38 -2.11
CA LEU A 52 -1.51 5.73 -0.98
C LEU A 52 -0.41 6.62 -0.39
N TRP A 53 -0.54 6.89 0.91
CA TRP A 53 0.41 7.59 1.76
C TRP A 53 1.09 6.57 2.67
N ALA A 54 2.27 6.11 2.28
CA ALA A 54 2.90 4.94 2.90
C ALA A 54 4.11 5.33 3.77
N GLU A 55 4.03 5.00 5.05
CA GLU A 55 5.18 5.04 5.96
C GLU A 55 5.87 3.68 6.00
N CYS A 56 7.19 3.66 5.87
CA CYS A 56 7.98 2.44 5.70
C CYS A 56 8.84 2.15 6.93
N LYS A 57 8.66 0.97 7.53
CA LYS A 57 9.48 0.53 8.67
C LYS A 57 10.15 -0.81 8.44
N SER A 58 11.47 -0.77 8.19
CA SER A 58 12.32 -1.97 8.19
C SER A 58 12.93 -2.20 9.57
N GLY A 59 12.20 -2.90 10.44
CA GLY A 59 12.66 -3.30 11.77
C GLY A 59 12.35 -2.33 12.91
N GLY A 60 12.44 -2.86 14.14
CA GLY A 60 12.07 -2.17 15.37
C GLY A 60 10.70 -2.58 15.91
N HIS A 61 10.59 -2.76 17.23
CA HIS A 61 9.37 -3.14 17.94
C HIS A 61 8.46 -1.92 18.22
N ARG A 62 8.08 -1.16 17.19
CA ARG A 62 6.96 -0.22 17.39
C ARG A 62 5.65 -0.96 17.14
N PRO A 63 4.65 -0.82 18.03
CA PRO A 63 3.31 -1.32 17.75
C PRO A 63 2.78 -0.74 16.43
N VAL A 64 2.31 -1.60 15.54
CA VAL A 64 1.79 -1.21 14.21
C VAL A 64 0.62 -0.24 14.35
N GLU A 65 -0.22 -0.40 15.37
CA GLU A 65 -1.31 0.52 15.69
C GLU A 65 -0.82 1.96 15.87
N ARG A 66 0.25 2.15 16.66
CA ARG A 66 0.83 3.48 16.90
C ARG A 66 1.37 4.08 15.61
N LEU A 67 2.09 3.30 14.80
CA LEU A 67 2.60 3.74 13.50
C LEU A 67 1.44 4.17 12.60
N TYR A 68 0.38 3.35 12.52
CA TYR A 68 -0.78 3.65 11.70
C TYR A 68 -1.47 4.94 12.13
N ARG A 69 -1.65 5.15 13.44
CA ARG A 69 -2.25 6.38 13.97
C ARG A 69 -1.41 7.61 13.61
N GLU A 70 -0.09 7.55 13.80
CA GLU A 70 0.84 8.63 13.43
C GLU A 70 0.77 8.92 11.91
N THR A 71 0.75 7.87 11.07
CA THR A 71 0.60 8.01 9.61
C THR A 71 -0.75 8.59 9.21
N ALA A 72 -1.85 8.16 9.83
CA ALA A 72 -3.20 8.64 9.55
C ALA A 72 -3.38 10.12 9.90
N GLU A 73 -2.77 10.58 10.99
CA GLU A 73 -2.75 12.01 11.33
C GLU A 73 -1.92 12.81 10.31
N ALA A 74 -0.73 12.33 9.94
CA ALA A 74 0.12 13.00 8.96
C ALA A 74 -0.53 13.07 7.56
N SER A 75 -1.23 12.02 7.15
CA SER A 75 -1.83 11.95 5.81
C SER A 75 -2.97 12.96 5.62
N LYS A 76 -3.59 13.48 6.70
CA LYS A 76 -4.61 14.55 6.64
C LYS A 76 -4.11 15.81 5.95
N ALA A 77 -2.80 16.04 5.91
CA ALA A 77 -2.19 17.14 5.16
C ALA A 77 -2.47 17.07 3.64
N ARG A 78 -2.83 15.89 3.11
CA ARG A 78 -3.22 15.68 1.73
C ARG A 78 -4.64 15.15 1.64
N LYS A 79 -5.52 15.93 1.03
CA LYS A 79 -6.90 15.53 0.73
C LYS A 79 -6.91 14.23 -0.09
N ASP A 80 -7.83 13.33 0.25
CA ASP A 80 -8.04 12.03 -0.41
C ASP A 80 -6.85 11.06 -0.35
N SER A 81 -5.91 11.30 0.57
CA SER A 81 -4.85 10.33 0.85
C SER A 81 -5.40 9.13 1.64
N MET A 82 -4.77 7.98 1.42
CA MET A 82 -5.05 6.73 2.11
C MET A 82 -3.84 6.34 2.94
N PRO A 83 -3.89 6.42 4.28
CA PRO A 83 -2.75 6.10 5.12
C PRO A 83 -2.46 4.60 5.10
N ALA A 84 -1.18 4.26 4.98
CA ALA A 84 -0.70 2.89 4.99
C ALA A 84 0.62 2.78 5.73
N VAL A 85 0.83 1.66 6.41
CA VAL A 85 2.13 1.32 7.00
C VAL A 85 2.68 0.11 6.28
N VAL A 86 3.91 0.21 5.78
CA VAL A 86 4.63 -0.91 5.16
C VAL A 86 5.72 -1.38 6.11
N THR A 87 5.57 -2.59 6.62
CA THR A 87 6.54 -3.23 7.52
C THR A 87 7.17 -4.45 6.88
N LYS A 88 8.23 -4.97 7.49
CA LYS A 88 8.82 -6.25 7.10
C LYS A 88 8.51 -7.32 8.15
N ALA A 89 8.02 -8.48 7.72
CA ALA A 89 7.81 -9.64 8.56
C ALA A 89 9.16 -10.26 8.97
N GLY A 90 9.80 -9.68 9.99
CA GLY A 90 11.16 -10.07 10.38
C GLY A 90 12.25 -9.53 9.43
N THR A 91 13.47 -10.05 9.56
CA THR A 91 14.66 -9.51 8.86
C THR A 91 14.68 -9.84 7.37
N ARG A 92 14.19 -11.02 6.99
CA ARG A 92 14.15 -11.53 5.61
C ARG A 92 12.74 -11.80 5.07
N GLY A 93 11.69 -11.64 5.88
CA GLY A 93 10.34 -11.94 5.42
C GLY A 93 9.71 -10.88 4.53
N SER A 94 8.46 -11.15 4.15
CA SER A 94 7.67 -10.37 3.22
C SER A 94 7.42 -8.94 3.71
N LYS A 95 7.20 -8.03 2.75
CA LYS A 95 6.64 -6.70 3.04
C LYS A 95 5.16 -6.86 3.34
N LEU A 96 4.71 -6.35 4.48
CA LEU A 96 3.31 -6.33 4.89
C LEU A 96 2.79 -4.90 4.79
N VAL A 97 1.60 -4.75 4.24
CA VAL A 97 0.89 -3.46 4.17
C VAL A 97 -0.25 -3.49 5.18
N THR A 98 -0.30 -2.50 6.06
CA THR A 98 -1.39 -2.29 7.01
C THR A 98 -2.24 -1.11 6.56
N LEU A 99 -3.55 -1.34 6.47
CA LEU A 99 -4.59 -0.37 6.15
C LEU A 99 -5.71 -0.48 7.19
N SER A 100 -6.55 0.56 7.31
CA SER A 100 -7.84 0.35 7.97
C SER A 100 -8.69 -0.63 7.17
N LEU A 101 -9.60 -1.33 7.85
CA LEU A 101 -10.57 -2.18 7.18
C LEU A 101 -11.42 -1.39 6.15
N LYS A 102 -11.78 -0.15 6.49
CA LYS A 102 -12.54 0.75 5.60
C LYS A 102 -11.78 1.05 4.31
N ASP A 103 -10.48 1.35 4.42
CA ASP A 103 -9.64 1.62 3.26
C ASP A 103 -9.40 0.37 2.43
N PHE A 104 -9.18 -0.77 3.07
CA PHE A 104 -9.10 -2.06 2.39
C PHE A 104 -10.37 -2.34 1.57
N ILE A 105 -11.56 -2.17 2.16
CA ILE A 105 -12.84 -2.34 1.47
C ILE A 105 -12.96 -1.35 0.29
N ARG A 106 -12.54 -0.09 0.46
CA ARG A 106 -12.55 0.91 -0.61
C ARG A 106 -11.68 0.49 -1.79
N VAL A 107 -10.45 0.02 -1.54
CA VAL A 107 -9.55 -0.49 -2.58
C VAL A 107 -10.13 -1.75 -3.23
N ALA A 108 -10.66 -2.67 -2.41
CA ALA A 108 -11.22 -3.91 -2.90
C ALA A 108 -12.41 -3.68 -3.82
N LYS A 109 -13.29 -2.72 -3.50
CA LYS A 109 -14.43 -2.34 -4.36
C LYS A 109 -14.00 -1.70 -5.67
N ALA A 110 -12.90 -0.96 -5.66
CA ALA A 110 -12.36 -0.31 -6.85
C ALA A 110 -11.63 -1.29 -7.80
N ASN A 111 -11.42 -2.55 -7.40
CA ASN A 111 -10.71 -3.55 -8.20
C ASN A 111 -11.67 -4.67 -8.68
N PRO A 112 -12.14 -4.62 -9.94
CA PRO A 112 -13.08 -5.61 -10.48
C PRO A 112 -12.56 -7.05 -10.44
N LEU A 113 -11.25 -7.26 -10.59
CA LEU A 113 -10.65 -8.60 -10.54
C LEU A 113 -10.66 -9.16 -9.12
N LEU A 114 -10.42 -8.31 -8.12
CA LEU A 114 -10.52 -8.72 -6.72
C LEU A 114 -11.97 -9.01 -6.32
N GLN A 115 -12.93 -8.19 -6.79
CA GLN A 115 -14.35 -8.45 -6.60
C GLN A 115 -14.78 -9.79 -7.20
N ALA A 116 -14.38 -10.07 -8.44
CA ALA A 116 -14.72 -11.33 -9.13
C ALA A 116 -14.18 -12.56 -8.37
N LYS A 117 -12.95 -12.47 -7.85
CA LYS A 117 -12.31 -13.56 -7.08
C LYS A 117 -12.93 -13.76 -5.70
N LEU A 118 -13.30 -12.68 -5.00
CA LEU A 118 -13.89 -12.77 -3.66
C LEU A 118 -15.31 -13.33 -3.69
N TRP A 119 -16.09 -13.03 -4.74
CA TRP A 119 -17.48 -13.48 -4.85
C TRP A 119 -17.68 -14.78 -5.65
N GLY A 120 -16.60 -15.45 -6.06
CA GLY A 120 -16.70 -16.69 -6.84
C GLY A 120 -17.44 -16.51 -8.17
N TRP A 121 -17.50 -15.29 -8.70
CA TRP A 121 -18.03 -15.03 -10.04
C TRP A 121 -17.00 -15.52 -11.05
N THR A 122 -17.03 -16.83 -11.31
CA THR A 122 -16.80 -17.36 -12.66
C THR A 122 -17.67 -16.55 -13.61
N GLU A 123 -17.07 -16.06 -14.70
CA GLU A 123 -17.63 -15.23 -15.77
C GLU A 123 -19.15 -14.98 -15.76
N PRO A 124 -19.61 -13.76 -16.11
CA PRO A 124 -20.94 -13.68 -16.71
C PRO A 124 -20.88 -14.54 -17.96
N ARG A 125 -21.47 -15.75 -17.88
CA ARG A 125 -21.71 -16.63 -19.02
C ARG A 125 -22.10 -15.73 -20.15
N THR A 126 -21.21 -15.63 -21.13
CA THR A 126 -21.41 -14.78 -22.29
C THR A 126 -22.85 -14.94 -22.73
N ARG A 127 -23.55 -13.82 -22.96
CA ARG A 127 -24.89 -13.76 -23.55
C ARG A 127 -24.92 -14.31 -25.00
N ARG A 128 -24.20 -15.40 -25.29
CA ARG A 128 -24.09 -16.10 -26.57
C ARG A 128 -24.52 -17.56 -26.52
N ALA A 129 -25.04 -18.06 -25.39
CA ALA A 129 -25.58 -19.42 -25.32
C ALA A 129 -27.12 -19.51 -25.40
N TRP A 130 -27.84 -18.38 -25.40
CA TRP A 130 -29.32 -18.37 -25.41
C TRP A 130 -29.97 -17.97 -26.74
N ARG A 131 -29.18 -17.81 -27.81
CA ARG A 131 -29.69 -17.61 -29.18
C ARG A 131 -29.30 -18.78 -30.09
N LYS A 132 -29.57 -20.01 -29.64
CA LYS A 132 -29.54 -21.21 -30.51
C LYS A 132 -30.41 -22.38 -30.03
N LYS A 133 -31.34 -22.17 -29.09
CA LYS A 133 -32.29 -23.20 -28.61
C LYS A 133 -33.73 -22.68 -28.41
N ARG A 134 -34.18 -21.78 -29.28
CA ARG A 134 -35.61 -21.55 -29.55
C ARG A 134 -35.75 -21.39 -31.05
N GLY A 135 -35.96 -22.54 -31.67
CA GLY A 135 -36.10 -22.78 -33.10
C GLY A 135 -36.46 -24.26 -33.23
N THR A 136 -37.51 -24.64 -32.53
CA THR A 136 -38.36 -25.81 -32.80
C THR A 136 -39.76 -25.24 -33.08
N PRO A 137 -40.59 -25.84 -33.93
CA PRO A 137 -40.44 -27.07 -34.73
C PRO A 137 -40.00 -26.81 -36.17
#